data_AF-A0A1F9NYB8-F1
#
_entry.id   AF-A0A1F9NYB8-F1
#
_cell.length_a   1.000
_cell.length_b   1.000
_cell.length_c   1.000
_cell.angle_alpha   90.00
_cell.angle_beta   90.00
_cell.angle_gamma   90.00
#
_symmetry.space_group_name_H-M   'P 1'
#
loop_
_entity.id
_entity.type
_entity.pdbx_description
1 polymer ?
#
loop_
_entity_poly.entity_id
_entity_poly.type
_entity_poly.pdbx_seq_one_letter_code
_entity_poly.pdbx_strand_id
1 'polypeptide(L)'
;MFNLLFIIFSCVPVPQPEGKPIFKSKFPAFFKKPPKVKLVPQDPNDEPASALLDRIGAERETGKADNPAHKRKETWHPENNPDERWRRFTYDEIISRDKTSLDITWLKDKSLTGLDNLPDPDVLAENIIENLEAPVSSFKEIMAAINGKG
;
A
#
# COMPACT_ATOMS: atom_id res chain seq x y z
N MET A 1 -29.45 15.90 42.39
CA MET A 1 -29.30 16.52 41.06
C MET A 1 -27.86 16.23 40.62
N PHE A 2 -27.48 15.02 40.16
CA PHE A 2 -27.62 14.42 38.82
C PHE A 2 -27.33 15.45 37.70
N ASN A 3 -26.36 15.32 36.78
CA ASN A 3 -25.68 14.14 36.23
C ASN A 3 -24.29 14.53 35.66
N LEU A 4 -23.23 13.79 36.03
CA LEU A 4 -22.08 13.54 35.15
C LEU A 4 -21.83 12.03 35.20
N LEU A 5 -22.43 11.32 34.25
CA LEU A 5 -22.33 9.87 34.14
C LEU A 5 -20.97 9.53 33.52
N PHE A 6 -20.09 9.02 34.37
CA PHE A 6 -18.99 8.14 34.00
C PHE A 6 -19.53 6.97 33.16
N ILE A 7 -18.95 6.75 31.98
CA ILE A 7 -18.90 5.40 31.41
C ILE A 7 -17.44 4.97 31.39
N ILE A 8 -17.18 4.02 32.29
CA ILE A 8 -15.96 3.25 32.41
C ILE A 8 -16.07 2.09 31.40
N PHE A 9 -15.08 1.95 30.52
CA PHE A 9 -14.76 0.73 29.76
C PHE A 9 -13.24 0.59 29.91
N SER A 10 -12.73 0.00 30.99
CA SER A 10 -12.45 -1.43 31.19
C SER A 10 -11.93 -2.17 29.95
N CYS A 11 -10.82 -2.91 30.15
CA CYS A 11 -10.12 -3.87 29.28
C CYS A 11 -9.10 -3.28 28.27
N VAL A 12 -7.78 -3.55 28.29
CA VAL A 12 -6.89 -4.44 29.07
C VAL A 12 -5.46 -3.84 29.00
N PRO A 13 -4.71 -3.70 30.10
CA PRO A 13 -3.28 -3.41 30.03
C PRO A 13 -2.51 -4.64 29.52
N VAL A 14 -1.78 -4.50 28.40
CA VAL A 14 -0.86 -5.52 27.90
C VAL A 14 0.28 -5.68 28.92
N PRO A 15 0.48 -6.88 29.51
CA PRO A 15 1.61 -7.12 30.40
C PRO A 15 2.89 -7.11 29.56
N GLN A 16 3.71 -6.07 29.73
CA GLN A 16 5.07 -6.05 29.22
C GLN A 16 5.90 -7.00 30.11
N PRO A 17 6.63 -7.98 29.55
CA PRO A 17 7.44 -8.88 30.37
C PRO A 17 8.48 -8.06 31.14
N GLU A 18 8.53 -8.29 32.45
CA GLU A 18 9.48 -7.68 33.37
C GLU A 18 10.92 -8.07 33.01
N GLY A 19 11.51 -7.31 32.09
CA GLY A 19 12.94 -7.26 31.84
C GLY A 19 13.48 -5.99 32.47
N LYS A 20 14.22 -6.13 33.58
CA LYS A 20 15.02 -5.06 34.20
C LYS A 20 15.71 -4.22 33.10
N PRO A 21 15.84 -2.88 33.27
CA PRO A 21 16.57 -2.09 32.28
C PRO A 21 18.03 -2.55 32.28
N ILE A 22 18.41 -3.39 31.32
CA ILE A 22 19.80 -3.62 30.97
C ILE A 22 20.22 -2.43 30.10
N PHE A 23 20.19 -1.22 30.67
CA PHE A 23 20.99 -0.14 30.14
C PHE A 23 22.39 -0.30 30.74
N LYS A 24 23.10 -1.36 30.34
CA LYS A 24 24.56 -1.36 30.43
C LYS A 24 25.01 -0.31 29.43
N SER A 25 25.12 0.92 29.92
CA SER A 25 25.60 2.07 29.19
C SER A 25 27.02 1.81 28.70
N LYS A 26 27.13 1.22 27.51
CA LYS A 26 28.32 1.38 26.67
C LYS A 26 28.00 2.46 25.65
N PHE A 27 27.60 3.64 26.15
CA PHE A 27 27.79 4.83 25.35
C PHE A 27 29.30 4.93 25.08
N PRO A 28 29.74 4.97 23.82
CA PRO A 28 31.15 5.24 23.53
C PRO A 28 31.53 6.54 24.24
N ALA A 29 32.76 6.62 24.76
CA ALA A 29 33.23 7.74 25.57
C ALA A 29 33.00 9.12 24.90
N PHE A 30 32.80 9.12 23.58
CA PHE A 30 32.40 10.25 22.76
C PHE A 30 31.18 11.03 23.28
N PHE A 31 30.14 10.36 23.80
CA PHE A 31 28.92 11.01 24.29
C PHE A 31 28.96 11.42 25.78
N LYS A 32 30.09 11.23 26.47
CA LYS A 32 30.21 11.59 27.89
C LYS A 32 30.42 13.10 28.11
N LYS A 33 30.78 13.85 27.08
CA LYS A 33 30.82 15.31 27.11
C LYS A 33 29.64 15.83 26.31
N PRO A 34 28.66 16.51 26.92
CA PRO A 34 27.72 17.28 26.12
C PRO A 34 28.54 18.26 25.27
N PRO A 35 28.30 18.35 23.96
CA PRO A 35 28.92 19.40 23.17
C PRO A 35 28.60 20.73 23.86
N LYS A 36 29.61 21.57 24.07
CA LYS A 36 29.40 22.94 24.54
C LYS A 36 28.74 23.72 23.40
N VAL A 37 27.47 23.46 23.16
CA VAL A 37 26.61 24.33 22.37
C VAL A 37 26.41 25.57 23.24
N LYS A 38 27.10 26.65 22.88
CA LYS A 38 26.72 27.97 23.41
C LYS A 38 25.37 28.26 22.79
N LEU A 39 24.34 28.39 23.63
CA LEU A 39 23.06 28.93 23.17
C LEU A 39 23.38 30.28 22.55
N VAL A 40 23.04 30.43 21.27
CA VAL A 40 23.05 31.74 20.63
C VAL A 40 22.11 32.59 21.46
N PRO A 41 22.58 33.71 22.05
CA PRO A 41 21.70 34.64 22.76
C PRO A 41 20.57 35.00 21.80
N GLN A 42 19.34 34.63 22.17
CA GLN A 42 18.17 35.01 21.39
C GLN A 42 18.06 36.54 21.48
N ASP A 43 17.85 37.22 20.35
CA ASP A 43 17.56 38.65 20.41
C ASP A 43 16.18 38.79 21.05
N PRO A 44 16.02 39.57 22.13
CA PRO A 44 14.70 39.84 22.71
C PRO A 44 13.70 40.46 21.72
N ASN A 45 14.19 40.98 20.59
CA ASN A 45 13.39 41.53 19.49
C ASN A 45 13.18 40.54 18.33
N ASP A 46 13.70 39.31 18.39
CA ASP A 46 13.43 38.29 17.38
C ASP A 46 11.92 38.01 17.28
N GLU A 47 11.42 37.84 16.06
CA GLU A 47 10.01 37.50 15.86
C GLU A 47 9.68 36.16 16.54
N PRO A 48 8.56 36.07 17.29
CA PRO A 48 8.15 34.80 17.89
C PRO A 48 7.78 33.79 16.81
N ALA A 49 8.01 32.51 17.08
CA ALA A 49 7.70 31.42 16.14
C ALA A 49 6.22 31.38 15.69
N SER A 50 5.30 32.01 16.44
CA SER A 50 3.89 32.17 16.05
C SER A 50 3.74 32.96 14.74
N ALA A 51 4.56 34.00 14.51
CA ALA A 51 4.50 34.80 13.28
C ALA A 51 4.85 33.97 12.03
N LEU A 52 5.75 32.98 12.19
CA LEU A 52 6.09 32.04 11.14
C LEU A 52 4.93 31.07 10.84
N LEU A 53 4.20 30.63 11.86
CA LEU A 53 3.02 29.78 11.67
C LEU A 53 1.89 30.53 10.95
N ASP A 54 1.67 31.80 11.28
CA ASP A 54 0.69 32.65 10.59
C ASP A 54 1.08 32.84 9.11
N ARG A 55 2.37 33.05 8.82
CA ARG A 55 2.90 33.15 7.44
C ARG A 55 2.71 31.84 6.68
N ILE A 56 3.06 30.69 7.28
CA ILE A 56 2.86 29.37 6.68
C ILE A 56 1.36 29.11 6.44
N GLY A 57 0.50 29.48 7.38
CA GLY A 57 -0.95 29.38 7.22
C GLY A 57 -1.43 30.16 5.99
N ALA A 58 -1.05 31.43 5.90
CA ALA A 58 -1.40 32.31 4.79
C ALA A 58 -0.85 31.81 3.43
N GLU A 59 0.41 31.34 3.37
CA GLU A 59 1.02 30.79 2.15
C GLU A 59 0.36 29.47 1.71
N ARG A 60 -0.10 28.65 2.66
CA ARG A 60 -0.81 27.40 2.36
C ARG A 60 -2.23 27.65 1.86
N GLU A 61 -2.88 28.72 2.31
CA GLU A 61 -4.18 29.15 1.81
C GLU A 61 -4.09 29.60 0.34
N THR A 62 -3.08 30.41 -0.01
CA THR A 62 -2.87 30.90 -1.38
C THR A 62 -2.50 29.76 -2.34
N GLY A 63 -1.65 28.81 -1.92
CA GLY A 63 -1.26 27.65 -2.73
C GLY A 63 -2.36 26.60 -2.94
N LYS A 64 -3.46 26.65 -2.19
CA LYS A 64 -4.54 25.65 -2.25
C LYS A 64 -5.36 25.76 -3.53
N ALA A 65 -5.53 26.97 -4.06
CA ALA A 65 -6.37 27.26 -5.23
C ALA A 65 -5.75 26.78 -6.56
N ASP A 66 -4.41 26.73 -6.64
CA ASP A 66 -3.70 26.44 -7.89
C ASP A 66 -3.11 25.05 -8.00
N ASN A 67 -3.30 24.19 -7.00
CA ASN A 67 -2.95 22.79 -7.14
C ASN A 67 -3.82 22.13 -8.24
N PRO A 68 -3.24 21.70 -9.38
CA PRO A 68 -4.00 21.08 -10.46
C PRO A 68 -4.72 19.81 -10.02
N ALA A 69 -4.29 19.16 -8.92
CA ALA A 69 -4.97 18.02 -8.35
C ALA A 69 -6.40 18.35 -7.87
N HIS A 70 -6.63 19.56 -7.34
CA HIS A 70 -7.96 19.99 -6.88
C HIS A 70 -8.91 20.31 -8.04
N LYS A 71 -8.37 20.56 -9.24
CA LYS A 71 -9.16 20.85 -10.46
C LYS A 71 -9.59 19.58 -11.21
N ARG A 72 -9.05 18.40 -10.85
CA ARG A 72 -9.39 17.13 -11.52
C ARG A 72 -10.82 16.68 -11.20
N LYS A 73 -11.60 16.43 -12.24
CA LYS A 73 -12.93 15.81 -12.16
C LYS A 73 -12.80 14.30 -12.36
N GLU A 74 -13.70 13.55 -11.74
CA GLU A 74 -13.83 12.12 -12.00
C GLU A 74 -14.29 11.91 -13.44
N THR A 75 -13.61 11.00 -14.17
CA THR A 75 -13.96 10.67 -15.56
C THR A 75 -14.58 9.28 -15.66
N TRP A 76 -14.31 8.41 -14.69
CA TRP A 76 -14.84 7.05 -14.66
C TRP A 76 -16.32 6.98 -14.29
N HIS A 77 -17.05 6.14 -15.02
CA HIS A 77 -18.45 5.82 -14.72
C HIS A 77 -18.69 4.33 -15.02
N PRO A 78 -19.37 3.58 -14.13
CA PRO A 78 -19.50 2.13 -14.27
C PRO A 78 -20.20 1.69 -15.57
N GLU A 79 -21.17 2.49 -16.03
CA GLU A 79 -21.97 2.17 -17.22
C GLU A 79 -21.53 2.93 -18.48
N ASN A 80 -21.14 4.20 -18.34
CA ASN A 80 -20.88 5.07 -19.49
C ASN A 80 -19.42 5.04 -19.94
N ASN A 81 -18.47 4.82 -19.02
CA ASN A 81 -17.05 4.83 -19.34
C ASN A 81 -16.24 3.97 -18.33
N PRO A 82 -16.38 2.63 -18.40
CA PRO A 82 -15.77 1.72 -17.44
C PRO A 82 -14.24 1.62 -17.57
N ASP A 83 -13.68 2.09 -18.69
CA ASP A 83 -12.27 1.98 -19.05
C ASP A 83 -11.44 3.22 -18.65
N GLU A 84 -12.04 4.17 -17.96
CA GLU A 84 -11.34 5.38 -17.52
C GLU A 84 -10.43 5.14 -16.33
N ARG A 85 -9.27 5.80 -16.36
CA ARG A 85 -8.23 5.68 -15.33
C ARG A 85 -8.45 6.61 -14.13
N TRP A 86 -9.42 7.54 -14.19
CA TRP A 86 -9.64 8.49 -13.09
C TRP A 86 -10.98 8.24 -12.39
N ARG A 87 -10.91 7.48 -11.28
CA ARG A 87 -12.04 7.15 -10.41
C ARG A 87 -11.83 7.74 -9.01
N ARG A 88 -12.89 8.26 -8.40
CA ARG A 88 -12.90 8.75 -7.01
C ARG A 88 -13.45 7.66 -6.10
N PHE A 89 -12.92 7.59 -4.88
CA PHE A 89 -13.47 6.77 -3.80
C PHE A 89 -13.81 7.67 -2.62
N THR A 90 -14.93 7.37 -1.98
CA THR A 90 -15.35 8.03 -0.74
C THR A 90 -14.63 7.40 0.46
N TYR A 91 -14.61 8.11 1.58
CA TYR A 91 -14.01 7.61 2.81
C TYR A 91 -14.68 6.31 3.28
N ASP A 92 -16.02 6.28 3.24
CA ASP A 92 -16.82 5.14 3.70
C ASP A 92 -16.56 3.88 2.86
N GLU A 93 -16.29 4.03 1.55
CA GLU A 93 -15.91 2.92 0.66
C GLU A 93 -14.52 2.36 0.96
N ILE A 94 -13.58 3.19 1.44
CA ILE A 94 -12.22 2.74 1.73
C ILE A 94 -12.19 2.03 3.09
N ILE A 95 -12.87 2.58 4.10
CA ILE A 95 -12.86 2.03 5.46
C ILE A 95 -13.62 0.70 5.58
N SER A 96 -14.62 0.49 4.72
CA SER A 96 -15.40 -0.75 4.69
C SER A 96 -14.67 -1.92 3.99
N ARG A 97 -13.50 -1.68 3.39
CA ARG A 97 -12.68 -2.74 2.76
C ARG A 97 -11.96 -3.57 3.82
N ASP A 98 -11.62 -4.80 3.45
CA ASP A 98 -10.76 -5.65 4.28
C ASP A 98 -9.44 -4.93 4.59
N LYS A 99 -9.15 -4.80 5.89
CA LYS A 99 -7.93 -4.16 6.43
C LYS A 99 -7.68 -2.74 5.92
N THR A 100 -8.72 -2.04 5.45
CA THR A 100 -8.57 -0.71 4.84
C THR A 100 -7.56 -0.72 3.68
N SER A 101 -7.56 -1.80 2.89
CA SER A 101 -6.60 -1.97 1.80
C SER A 101 -6.77 -0.89 0.73
N LEU A 102 -5.67 -0.15 0.49
CA LEU A 102 -5.55 0.88 -0.56
C LEU A 102 -5.15 0.31 -1.93
N ASP A 103 -4.96 -1.01 -2.02
CA ASP A 103 -4.78 -1.69 -3.30
C ASP A 103 -6.15 -1.81 -3.99
N ILE A 104 -6.47 -0.81 -4.81
CA ILE A 104 -7.77 -0.66 -5.47
C ILE A 104 -7.57 -0.67 -6.98
N THR A 105 -8.15 -1.67 -7.65
CA THR A 105 -8.17 -1.81 -9.11
C THR A 105 -9.63 -1.85 -9.60
N TRP A 106 -9.89 -1.23 -10.75
CA TRP A 106 -11.22 -1.24 -11.39
C TRP A 106 -11.17 -1.36 -12.92
N LEU A 107 -9.98 -1.23 -13.52
CA LEU A 107 -9.78 -1.47 -14.93
C LEU A 107 -9.73 -2.97 -15.18
N LYS A 108 -10.55 -3.44 -16.11
CA LYS A 108 -10.44 -4.80 -16.65
C LYS A 108 -9.48 -4.76 -17.84
N ASP A 109 -8.53 -5.69 -17.88
CA ASP A 109 -7.65 -5.79 -19.03
C ASP A 109 -8.43 -6.31 -20.25
N LYS A 110 -8.35 -5.61 -21.37
CA LYS A 110 -9.01 -5.98 -22.63
C LYS A 110 -8.25 -7.08 -23.37
N SER A 111 -7.06 -7.47 -22.91
CA SER A 111 -6.33 -8.63 -23.42
C SER A 111 -7.07 -9.96 -23.20
N LEU A 112 -8.15 -9.95 -22.39
CA LEU A 112 -9.01 -11.10 -22.11
C LEU A 112 -10.01 -11.46 -23.21
N THR A 113 -9.95 -10.84 -24.39
CA THR A 113 -10.75 -11.20 -25.57
C THR A 113 -10.51 -12.63 -26.09
N GLY A 114 -9.52 -13.35 -25.54
CA GLY A 114 -9.32 -14.78 -25.77
C GLY A 114 -10.20 -15.71 -24.96
N LEU A 115 -10.93 -15.24 -23.94
CA LEU A 115 -11.80 -16.09 -23.11
C LEU A 115 -13.18 -16.30 -23.75
N ASP A 116 -13.71 -15.29 -24.44
CA ASP A 116 -15.06 -15.32 -25.02
C ASP A 116 -15.15 -16.13 -26.33
N ASN A 117 -14.00 -16.57 -26.86
CA ASN A 117 -13.87 -17.42 -28.06
C ASN A 117 -13.11 -18.71 -27.76
N LEU A 118 -13.24 -19.23 -26.54
CA LEU A 118 -12.65 -20.52 -26.21
C LEU A 118 -13.47 -21.64 -26.88
N PRO A 119 -12.82 -22.58 -27.59
CA PRO A 119 -13.52 -23.76 -28.10
C PRO A 119 -14.08 -24.59 -26.93
N ASP A 120 -15.01 -25.50 -27.26
CA ASP A 120 -15.58 -26.43 -26.27
C ASP A 120 -14.45 -27.10 -25.45
N PRO A 121 -14.60 -27.25 -24.13
CA PRO A 121 -13.60 -27.90 -23.28
C PRO A 121 -13.14 -29.27 -23.80
N ASP A 122 -14.02 -30.03 -24.46
CA ASP A 122 -13.67 -31.33 -25.04
C ASP A 122 -12.72 -31.15 -26.23
N VAL A 123 -12.99 -30.18 -27.11
CA VAL A 123 -12.11 -29.84 -28.25
C VAL A 123 -10.77 -29.31 -27.77
N LEU A 124 -10.76 -28.48 -26.71
CA LEU A 124 -9.53 -27.98 -26.12
C LEU A 124 -8.69 -29.11 -25.52
N ALA A 125 -9.33 -30.05 -24.80
CA ALA A 125 -8.65 -31.19 -24.21
C ALA A 125 -8.01 -32.09 -25.27
N GLU A 126 -8.71 -32.36 -26.38
CA GLU A 126 -8.18 -33.13 -27.51
C GLU A 126 -6.91 -32.49 -28.10
N ASN A 127 -6.95 -31.16 -28.36
CA ASN A 127 -5.79 -30.43 -28.87
C ASN A 127 -4.60 -30.46 -27.91
N ILE A 128 -4.84 -30.39 -26.60
CA ILE A 128 -3.78 -30.48 -25.59
C ILE A 128 -3.17 -31.89 -25.59
N ILE A 129 -3.99 -32.92 -25.67
CA ILE A 129 -3.53 -34.32 -25.70
C ILE A 129 -2.67 -34.57 -26.94
N GLU A 130 -3.14 -34.20 -28.14
CA GLU A 130 -2.41 -34.38 -29.39
C GLU A 130 -1.03 -33.68 -29.36
N ASN A 131 -1.00 -32.42 -28.91
CA ASN A 131 0.24 -31.64 -28.80
C ASN A 131 1.23 -32.23 -27.79
N LEU A 132 0.76 -32.93 -26.75
CA LEU A 132 1.61 -33.58 -25.75
C LEU A 132 2.03 -35.00 -26.16
N GLU A 133 1.21 -35.71 -26.92
CA GLU A 133 1.51 -37.06 -27.41
C GLU A 133 2.72 -37.09 -28.34
N ALA A 134 2.86 -36.09 -29.23
CA ALA A 134 3.99 -36.02 -30.15
C ALA A 134 5.36 -35.93 -29.42
N PRO A 135 5.59 -34.97 -28.49
CA PRO A 135 6.80 -34.95 -27.66
C PRO A 135 7.00 -36.24 -26.85
N VAL A 136 5.94 -36.79 -26.25
CA VAL A 136 6.02 -38.02 -25.45
C VAL A 136 6.45 -39.21 -26.30
N SER A 137 5.97 -39.32 -27.54
CA SER A 137 6.39 -40.37 -28.47
C SER A 137 7.87 -40.24 -28.82
N SER A 138 8.35 -39.03 -29.13
CA SER A 138 9.77 -38.78 -29.40
C SER A 138 10.65 -39.17 -28.20
N PHE A 139 10.24 -38.86 -26.97
CA PHE A 139 10.98 -39.30 -25.78
C PHE A 139 10.97 -40.82 -25.59
N LYS A 140 9.85 -41.49 -25.89
CA LYS A 140 9.76 -42.97 -25.84
C LYS A 140 10.70 -43.61 -26.86
N GLU A 141 10.82 -43.06 -28.07
CA GLU A 141 11.75 -43.53 -29.10
C GLU A 141 13.21 -43.39 -28.66
N ILE A 142 13.58 -42.25 -28.07
CA ILE A 142 14.93 -42.03 -27.52
C ILE A 142 15.22 -43.03 -26.40
N MET A 143 14.27 -43.23 -25.48
CA MET A 143 14.38 -44.23 -24.41
C MET A 143 14.58 -45.65 -24.96
N ALA A 144 13.82 -46.04 -25.99
CA ALA A 144 13.97 -47.34 -26.64
C ALA A 144 15.32 -47.48 -27.33
N ALA A 145 15.81 -46.43 -28.01
CA ALA A 145 17.12 -46.42 -28.66
C ALA A 145 18.30 -46.52 -27.67
N ILE A 146 18.16 -45.96 -26.47
CA ILE A 146 19.16 -46.06 -25.39
C ILE A 146 19.11 -47.45 -24.74
N ASN A 147 17.92 -47.98 -24.43
CA ASN A 147 17.75 -49.25 -23.72
C ASN A 147 17.90 -50.50 -24.62
N GLY A 148 17.72 -50.36 -25.94
CA GLY A 148 17.87 -51.45 -26.92
C GLY A 148 19.30 -51.64 -27.45
N LYS A 149 20.25 -50.80 -27.04
CA LYS A 149 21.69 -51.01 -27.24
C LYS A 149 22.27 -51.68 -25.99
N GLY A 150 22.01 -52.98 -25.84
CA GLY A 150 22.54 -53.84 -24.77
C GLY A 150 22.69 -55.27 -25.28
#